data_AF-A0A1B9LII0-F1
#
_entry.id   AF-A0A1B9LII0-F1
#
_cell.length_a   1.000
_cell.length_b   1.000
_cell.length_c   1.000
_cell.angle_alpha   90.00
_cell.angle_beta   90.00
_cell.angle_gamma   90.00
#
_symmetry.space_group_name_H-M   'P 1'
#
loop_
_entity.id
_entity.type
_entity.pdbx_description
1 polymer ?
#
loop_
_entity_poly.entity_id
_entity_poly.type
_entity_poly.pdbx_seq_one_letter_code
_entity_poly.pdbx_strand_id
1 'polypeptide(L)'
;MGAFDGQNVIIDIMGKTYNNPNDHYDYGIYTKVKDGARKLDNIVLSRIFITVKSITQIDPGHYWIEIIHQDEDETDEFMEKARKDRLAEKDLPKLNGICKKANGFRESYGWYPDDAVLFGSGLSNFLKGNGFLNGDCELRKQDDMDHRLSNTEERNAGRREENNDLSIRPFDAHQNGRFHPDKIDVTTNPYLLPGDSRTDEQIIAEIRDFAKSFKDVWSYNLNSFDETNCHTFLYLLLATCNLADPDCIGKDLDPYFLAYKTSLNGKKNLNSKYEERKELINKLSELSKNI
;
A
#
# COMPACT_ATOMS: atom_id res chain seq x y z
N MET A 1 -40.91 -23.31 23.15
CA MET A 1 -40.45 -24.02 21.94
C MET A 1 -41.14 -23.35 20.76
N GLY A 2 -40.53 -22.71 19.78
CA GLY A 2 -39.15 -22.30 19.51
C GLY A 2 -39.24 -21.14 18.50
N ALA A 3 -38.29 -20.23 18.56
CA ALA A 3 -38.16 -19.06 17.69
C ALA A 3 -37.77 -19.45 16.26
N PHE A 4 -38.24 -18.69 15.27
CA PHE A 4 -37.54 -18.40 14.00
C PHE A 4 -38.21 -17.17 13.37
N ASP A 5 -37.77 -15.97 13.76
CA ASP A 5 -37.99 -14.77 12.93
C ASP A 5 -36.87 -14.74 11.89
N GLY A 6 -37.18 -15.24 10.71
CA GLY A 6 -36.33 -15.18 9.54
C GLY A 6 -36.24 -13.75 9.04
N GLN A 7 -35.18 -13.03 9.43
CA GLN A 7 -34.77 -11.85 8.68
C GLN A 7 -34.29 -12.31 7.29
N ASN A 8 -35.05 -11.93 6.28
CA ASN A 8 -34.67 -12.06 4.88
C ASN A 8 -33.38 -11.27 4.64
N VAL A 9 -32.24 -11.97 4.66
CA VAL A 9 -30.99 -11.47 4.11
C VAL A 9 -31.16 -11.49 2.60
N ILE A 10 -31.38 -10.32 1.99
CA ILE A 10 -31.31 -10.16 0.54
C ILE A 10 -29.83 -10.23 0.18
N ILE A 11 -29.44 -11.39 -0.35
CA ILE A 11 -28.11 -11.65 -0.92
C ILE A 11 -28.18 -11.14 -2.37
N ASP A 12 -27.62 -9.96 -2.63
CA ASP A 12 -27.43 -9.47 -3.99
C ASP A 12 -26.00 -9.83 -4.44
N ILE A 13 -25.83 -11.02 -5.02
CA ILE A 13 -24.59 -11.42 -5.71
C ILE A 13 -24.71 -10.85 -7.13
N MET A 14 -24.35 -9.59 -7.30
CA MET A 14 -24.09 -9.02 -8.63
C MET A 14 -22.68 -9.40 -9.07
N GLY A 15 -22.49 -10.70 -9.31
CA GLY A 15 -21.37 -11.22 -10.08
C GLY A 15 -21.53 -10.77 -11.53
N LYS A 16 -20.84 -9.69 -11.89
CA LYS A 16 -20.74 -9.30 -13.28
C LYS A 16 -19.65 -10.13 -13.96
N THR A 17 -20.03 -10.99 -14.90
CA THR A 17 -19.12 -11.69 -15.82
C THR A 17 -18.56 -10.71 -16.86
N TYR A 18 -17.23 -10.53 -16.94
CA TYR A 18 -16.60 -9.73 -18.00
C TYR A 18 -15.36 -10.39 -18.62
N ASN A 19 -15.21 -10.16 -19.93
CA ASN A 19 -14.41 -10.92 -20.89
C ASN A 19 -13.16 -10.15 -21.38
N ASN A 20 -12.60 -9.20 -20.63
CA ASN A 20 -11.48 -8.40 -21.07
C ASN A 20 -10.22 -8.61 -20.20
N PRO A 21 -9.07 -9.04 -20.76
CA PRO A 21 -7.83 -9.24 -20.01
C PRO A 21 -7.19 -7.95 -19.45
N ASN A 22 -7.76 -6.77 -19.72
CA ASN A 22 -7.35 -5.48 -19.17
C ASN A 22 -8.21 -5.00 -17.98
N ASP A 23 -9.16 -5.80 -17.49
CA ASP A 23 -10.03 -5.37 -16.39
C ASP A 23 -9.28 -5.44 -15.05
N HIS A 24 -9.35 -4.36 -14.27
CA HIS A 24 -8.79 -4.26 -12.92
C HIS A 24 -9.54 -5.17 -11.93
N TYR A 25 -8.81 -5.86 -11.06
CA TYR A 25 -9.36 -6.83 -10.11
C TYR A 25 -9.41 -6.28 -8.69
N ASP A 26 -10.51 -5.60 -8.33
CA ASP A 26 -10.80 -5.25 -6.93
C ASP A 26 -11.81 -6.26 -6.36
N TYR A 27 -11.34 -7.29 -5.66
CA TYR A 27 -12.21 -8.32 -5.07
C TYR A 27 -12.95 -7.79 -3.82
N GLY A 28 -14.26 -8.01 -3.80
CA GLY A 28 -15.20 -7.41 -2.86
C GLY A 28 -15.11 -7.89 -1.41
N ILE A 29 -15.33 -6.95 -0.49
CA ILE A 29 -15.52 -7.17 0.95
C ILE A 29 -16.86 -6.56 1.38
N TYR A 30 -17.65 -7.31 2.17
CA TYR A 30 -18.96 -6.91 2.70
C TYR A 30 -18.82 -5.96 3.90
N THR A 31 -19.10 -4.68 3.75
CA THR A 31 -19.02 -3.70 4.85
C THR A 31 -20.39 -3.49 5.51
N LYS A 32 -20.43 -3.46 6.85
CA LYS A 32 -21.59 -2.93 7.59
C LYS A 32 -21.36 -1.43 7.76
N VAL A 33 -21.50 -0.65 6.69
CA VAL A 33 -21.27 0.79 6.71
C VAL A 33 -22.31 1.46 7.61
N LYS A 34 -21.88 2.16 8.66
CA LYS A 34 -22.72 3.05 9.45
C LYS A 34 -23.21 4.20 8.58
N ASP A 35 -24.49 4.55 8.72
CA ASP A 35 -25.11 5.66 8.01
C ASP A 35 -24.22 6.92 8.04
N GLY A 36 -23.83 7.38 6.86
CA GLY A 36 -23.06 8.62 6.66
C GLY A 36 -21.55 8.49 6.50
N ALA A 37 -20.95 7.30 6.63
CA ALA A 37 -19.54 7.12 6.28
C ALA A 37 -19.36 7.12 4.74
N ARG A 38 -18.28 7.76 4.26
CA ARG A 38 -18.01 7.92 2.82
C ARG A 38 -16.81 7.08 2.41
N LYS A 39 -17.03 6.11 1.54
CA LYS A 39 -15.97 5.31 0.89
C LYS A 39 -15.17 6.19 -0.07
N LEU A 40 -13.85 6.00 -0.11
CA LEU A 40 -12.95 6.66 -1.05
C LEU A 40 -12.64 5.71 -2.20
N ASP A 41 -13.44 5.76 -3.27
CA ASP A 41 -13.34 4.80 -4.38
C ASP A 41 -12.09 4.97 -5.24
N ASN A 42 -11.45 6.13 -5.21
CA ASN A 42 -10.22 6.42 -5.94
C ASN A 42 -8.95 6.14 -5.12
N ILE A 43 -9.07 5.56 -3.93
CA ILE A 43 -7.94 5.21 -3.07
C ILE A 43 -8.07 3.75 -2.64
N VAL A 44 -7.01 2.97 -2.82
CA VAL A 44 -6.97 1.56 -2.41
C VAL A 44 -5.81 1.29 -1.46
N LEU A 45 -6.02 0.33 -0.56
CA LEU A 45 -5.06 -0.17 0.42
C LEU A 45 -4.74 -1.61 0.02
N SER A 46 -3.51 -1.85 -0.40
CA SER A 46 -3.06 -3.14 -0.90
C SER A 46 -2.19 -3.84 0.14
N ARG A 47 -2.42 -5.13 0.34
CA ARG A 47 -1.73 -5.95 1.33
C ARG A 47 -1.30 -7.28 0.74
N ILE A 48 -0.04 -7.59 0.95
CA ILE A 48 0.54 -8.92 0.83
C ILE A 48 0.88 -9.34 2.26
N PHE A 49 0.25 -10.39 2.76
CA PHE A 49 0.48 -10.89 4.10
C PHE A 49 1.75 -11.74 4.16
N ILE A 50 2.35 -11.80 5.35
CA ILE A 50 3.52 -12.64 5.57
C ILE A 50 3.13 -14.09 5.36
N THR A 51 3.70 -14.73 4.34
CA THR A 51 3.44 -16.14 4.06
C THR A 51 4.61 -16.98 4.52
N VAL A 52 4.35 -17.91 5.44
CA VAL A 52 5.33 -18.92 5.86
C VAL A 52 5.14 -20.15 4.97
N LYS A 53 5.95 -20.28 3.92
CA LYS A 53 5.93 -21.45 3.03
C LYS A 53 6.64 -22.64 3.67
N SER A 54 7.65 -22.39 4.51
CA SER A 54 8.34 -23.40 5.32
C SER A 54 9.08 -22.76 6.49
N ILE A 55 9.65 -23.57 7.41
CA ILE A 55 10.50 -23.09 8.51
C ILE A 55 11.73 -22.29 8.05
N THR A 56 12.11 -22.40 6.77
CA THR A 56 13.27 -21.69 6.18
C THR A 56 12.86 -20.63 5.16
N GLN A 57 11.57 -20.45 4.88
CA GLN A 57 11.09 -19.51 3.89
C GLN A 57 9.91 -18.70 4.44
N ILE A 58 10.22 -17.48 4.86
CA ILE A 58 9.26 -16.46 5.27
C ILE A 58 9.27 -15.38 4.19
N ASP A 59 8.12 -15.15 3.57
CA ASP A 59 7.89 -14.01 2.70
C ASP A 59 7.41 -12.84 3.57
N PRO A 60 8.16 -11.73 3.70
CA PRO A 60 7.92 -10.70 4.72
C PRO A 60 6.64 -9.88 4.52
N GLY A 61 5.88 -10.11 3.45
CA GLY A 61 4.69 -9.34 3.12
C GLY A 61 5.02 -7.89 2.73
N HIS A 62 4.01 -7.14 2.27
CA HIS A 62 4.16 -5.72 1.95
C HIS A 62 2.82 -4.99 1.91
N TYR A 63 2.74 -3.81 2.53
CA TYR A 63 1.54 -2.95 2.57
C TYR A 63 1.82 -1.60 1.92
N TRP A 64 0.88 -1.13 1.12
CA TRP A 64 0.96 0.20 0.50
C TRP A 64 -0.43 0.76 0.22
N ILE A 65 -0.46 2.06 -0.07
CA ILE A 65 -1.64 2.78 -0.52
C ILE A 65 -1.47 3.19 -1.98
N GLU A 66 -2.53 3.14 -2.77
CA GLU A 66 -2.56 3.61 -4.15
C GLU A 66 -3.68 4.64 -4.37
N ILE A 67 -3.43 5.57 -5.28
CA ILE A 67 -4.38 6.59 -5.73
C ILE A 67 -4.65 6.36 -7.22
N ILE A 68 -5.91 6.12 -7.54
CA ILE A 68 -6.40 5.86 -8.89
C ILE A 68 -6.71 7.19 -9.56
N HIS A 69 -6.00 7.47 -10.65
CA HIS A 69 -6.21 8.66 -11.46
C HIS A 69 -6.94 8.31 -12.75
N GLN A 70 -7.80 9.22 -13.24
CA GLN A 70 -8.55 8.98 -14.48
C GLN A 70 -7.67 8.79 -15.71
N ASP A 71 -6.44 9.32 -15.68
CA ASP A 71 -5.46 9.26 -16.75
C ASP A 71 -4.38 8.18 -16.52
N GLU A 72 -4.56 7.27 -15.56
CA GLU A 72 -3.49 6.34 -15.17
C GLU A 72 -3.07 5.37 -16.28
N ASP A 73 -4.01 5.01 -17.16
CA ASP A 73 -3.78 4.13 -18.31
C ASP A 73 -3.34 4.87 -19.57
N GLU A 74 -3.30 6.21 -19.53
CA GLU A 74 -2.81 6.95 -20.67
C GLU A 74 -1.27 6.84 -20.78
N THR A 75 -0.79 6.55 -21.99
CA THR A 75 0.63 6.58 -22.33
C THR A 75 0.93 7.70 -23.32
N ASP A 76 2.10 8.32 -23.22
CA ASP A 76 2.59 9.27 -24.21
C ASP A 76 3.40 8.59 -25.34
N GLU A 77 3.54 9.27 -26.47
CA GLU A 77 4.27 8.74 -27.64
C GLU A 77 5.71 8.32 -27.31
N PHE A 78 6.34 8.95 -26.32
CA PHE A 78 7.71 8.65 -25.91
C PHE A 78 7.78 7.26 -25.26
N MET A 79 6.93 6.98 -24.28
CA MET A 79 6.86 5.67 -23.63
C MET A 79 6.28 4.59 -24.53
N GLU A 80 5.31 4.92 -25.40
CA GLU A 80 4.80 3.98 -26.42
C GLU A 80 5.92 3.50 -27.34
N LYS A 81 6.74 4.44 -27.84
CA LYS A 81 7.87 4.11 -28.71
C LYS A 81 8.92 3.30 -27.96
N ALA A 82 9.29 3.71 -26.75
CA ALA A 82 10.29 3.01 -25.95
C ALA A 82 9.89 1.55 -25.67
N ARG A 83 8.60 1.32 -25.37
CA ARG A 83 8.01 -0.02 -25.23
C ARG A 83 8.03 -0.82 -26.52
N LYS A 84 7.65 -0.20 -27.65
CA LYS A 84 7.66 -0.84 -28.98
C LYS A 84 9.07 -1.28 -29.39
N ASP A 85 10.07 -0.47 -29.07
CA ASP A 85 11.49 -0.74 -29.33
C ASP A 85 12.11 -1.70 -28.30
N ARG A 86 11.32 -2.16 -27.31
CA ARG A 86 11.72 -3.09 -26.23
C ARG A 86 12.92 -2.62 -25.42
N LEU A 87 12.96 -1.32 -25.15
CA LEU A 87 14.03 -0.70 -24.37
C LEU A 87 13.95 -1.10 -22.90
N ALA A 88 15.12 -1.10 -22.24
CA ALA A 88 15.24 -1.29 -20.81
C ALA A 88 15.40 0.06 -20.07
N GLU A 89 15.31 0.05 -18.74
CA GLU A 89 15.49 1.27 -17.93
C GLU A 89 16.84 1.96 -18.19
N LYS A 90 17.91 1.19 -18.37
CA LYS A 90 19.24 1.70 -18.75
C LYS A 90 19.30 2.48 -20.06
N ASP A 91 18.28 2.34 -20.91
CA ASP A 91 18.23 3.01 -22.20
C ASP A 91 17.48 4.34 -22.14
N LEU A 92 16.68 4.60 -21.08
CA LEU A 92 15.95 5.87 -20.91
C LEU A 92 16.86 7.10 -20.98
N PRO A 93 18.04 7.15 -20.34
CA PRO A 93 18.92 8.32 -20.41
C PRO A 93 19.45 8.61 -21.83
N LYS A 94 19.37 7.64 -22.75
CA LYS A 94 19.80 7.78 -24.15
C LYS A 94 18.70 8.36 -25.04
N LEU A 95 17.47 8.46 -24.53
CA LEU A 95 16.33 8.99 -25.25
C LEU A 95 16.17 10.50 -24.97
N ASN A 96 15.97 11.29 -26.01
CA ASN A 96 15.64 12.72 -25.87
C ASN A 96 14.14 12.88 -25.60
N GLY A 97 13.69 12.59 -24.38
CA GLY A 97 12.30 12.76 -23.97
C GLY A 97 12.09 12.59 -22.46
N ILE A 98 10.87 12.89 -22.01
CA ILE A 98 10.43 12.72 -20.63
C ILE A 98 9.03 12.10 -20.64
N CYS A 99 8.73 11.27 -19.64
CA CYS A 99 7.38 10.77 -19.42
C CYS A 99 6.46 11.92 -19.00
N LYS A 100 5.28 12.01 -19.62
CA LYS A 100 4.28 13.07 -19.41
C LYS A 100 2.90 12.55 -19.00
N LYS A 101 2.68 11.24 -19.09
CA LYS A 101 1.47 10.58 -18.60
C LYS A 101 1.81 9.50 -17.58
N ALA A 102 0.83 9.01 -16.82
CA ALA A 102 1.10 8.01 -15.79
C ALA A 102 1.65 6.70 -16.38
N ASN A 103 1.38 6.44 -17.65
CA ASN A 103 2.00 5.36 -18.41
C ASN A 103 1.74 3.98 -17.78
N GLY A 104 0.58 3.79 -17.17
CA GLY A 104 0.23 2.58 -16.45
C GLY A 104 0.94 2.43 -15.09
N PHE A 105 1.71 3.42 -14.63
CA PHE A 105 2.20 3.49 -13.25
C PHE A 105 1.19 4.29 -12.41
N ARG A 106 0.57 3.63 -11.44
CA ARG A 106 -0.40 4.21 -10.51
C ARG A 106 0.34 4.86 -9.34
N GLU A 107 -0.16 6.01 -8.93
CA GLU A 107 0.41 6.71 -7.78
C GLU A 107 0.28 5.85 -6.54
N SER A 108 1.38 5.65 -5.82
CA SER A 108 1.38 4.77 -4.66
C SER A 108 2.52 5.04 -3.69
N TYR A 109 2.31 4.64 -2.44
CA TYR A 109 3.21 4.92 -1.31
C TYR A 109 3.35 3.72 -0.38
N GLY A 110 4.59 3.23 -0.22
CA GLY A 110 4.98 2.18 0.71
C GLY A 110 6.37 2.42 1.31
N TRP A 111 6.74 1.69 2.37
CA TRP A 111 7.99 1.91 3.10
C TRP A 111 8.92 0.69 3.09
N TYR A 112 10.15 0.89 2.60
CA TYR A 112 11.08 -0.20 2.28
C TYR A 112 12.43 -0.04 2.96
N PRO A 113 13.15 -1.14 3.23
CA PRO A 113 14.55 -1.09 3.60
C PRO A 113 15.45 -0.85 2.37
N ASP A 114 16.71 -0.48 2.60
CA ASP A 114 17.75 -0.85 1.64
C ASP A 114 17.90 -2.38 1.57
N ASP A 115 18.15 -2.94 0.38
CA ASP A 115 18.23 -4.40 0.19
C ASP A 115 19.33 -5.08 1.03
N ALA A 116 20.30 -4.31 1.53
CA ALA A 116 21.33 -4.79 2.44
C ALA A 116 20.78 -5.48 3.71
N VAL A 117 19.54 -5.16 4.10
CA VAL A 117 18.91 -5.64 5.33
C VAL A 117 18.23 -7.00 5.16
N LEU A 118 17.73 -7.34 3.96
CA LEU A 118 16.96 -8.58 3.72
C LEU A 118 17.84 -9.82 3.53
N PHE A 119 19.08 -9.65 3.05
CA PHE A 119 19.99 -10.76 2.72
C PHE A 119 21.09 -11.02 3.78
N GLY A 120 21.12 -10.21 4.85
CA GLY A 120 22.06 -10.33 5.94
C GLY A 120 21.58 -11.28 7.04
N SER A 121 21.91 -12.57 6.91
CA SER A 121 21.82 -13.64 7.93
C SER A 121 20.43 -14.25 8.18
N GLY A 122 20.31 -15.55 7.87
CA GLY A 122 19.24 -16.38 8.42
C GLY A 122 19.22 -16.30 9.94
N LEU A 123 18.01 -16.23 10.51
CA LEU A 123 17.74 -16.11 11.95
C LEU A 123 18.15 -14.77 12.60
N SER A 124 17.73 -13.62 12.06
CA SER A 124 17.58 -12.44 12.92
C SER A 124 16.21 -11.77 12.75
N ASN A 125 15.36 -11.98 13.75
CA ASN A 125 14.07 -11.31 13.93
C ASN A 125 14.23 -9.82 14.33
N PHE A 126 15.34 -9.18 13.96
CA PHE A 126 15.75 -7.87 14.49
C PHE A 126 16.55 -7.10 13.43
N LEU A 127 15.89 -6.76 12.33
CA LEU A 127 16.49 -6.07 11.20
C LEU A 127 16.26 -4.56 11.32
N LYS A 128 17.31 -3.76 11.14
CA LYS A 128 17.24 -2.29 11.09
C LYS A 128 18.15 -1.75 10.00
N GLY A 129 17.68 -0.78 9.24
CA GLY A 129 18.45 -0.12 8.18
C GLY A 129 17.83 1.20 7.74
N ASN A 130 18.29 1.70 6.60
CA ASN A 130 17.76 2.94 6.06
C ASN A 130 16.36 2.70 5.48
N GLY A 131 15.43 3.60 5.77
CA GLY A 131 14.08 3.54 5.20
C GLY A 131 13.95 4.42 3.96
N PHE A 132 13.29 3.88 2.93
CA PHE A 132 13.06 4.55 1.65
C PHE A 132 11.59 4.46 1.27
N LEU A 133 10.99 5.62 0.97
CA LEU A 133 9.67 5.67 0.34
C LEU A 133 9.74 4.96 -1.01
N ASN A 134 8.82 4.03 -1.23
CA ASN A 134 8.68 3.23 -2.45
C ASN A 134 9.93 2.42 -2.83
N GLY A 135 10.88 2.22 -1.92
CA GLY A 135 12.14 1.57 -2.26
C GLY A 135 12.99 2.39 -3.25
N ASP A 136 12.77 3.71 -3.31
CA ASP A 136 13.53 4.61 -4.18
C ASP A 136 14.96 4.82 -3.63
N CYS A 137 15.82 3.83 -3.88
CA CYS A 137 17.24 3.86 -3.58
C CYS A 137 18.07 3.34 -4.76
N GLU A 138 19.31 3.83 -4.85
CA GLU A 138 20.19 3.53 -6.00
C GLU A 138 20.50 2.04 -6.16
N LEU A 139 20.58 1.30 -5.05
CA LEU A 139 20.82 -0.15 -5.09
C LEU A 139 19.66 -0.88 -5.80
N ARG A 140 18.42 -0.65 -5.35
CA ARG A 140 17.22 -1.24 -5.94
C ARG A 140 17.05 -0.83 -7.41
N LYS A 141 17.31 0.44 -7.74
CA LYS A 141 17.26 0.93 -9.13
C LYS A 141 18.28 0.23 -10.02
N GLN A 142 19.47 -0.03 -9.49
CA GLN A 142 20.52 -0.70 -10.24
C GLN A 142 20.12 -2.13 -10.63
N ASP A 143 19.34 -2.81 -9.79
CA ASP A 143 18.80 -4.14 -10.07
C ASP A 143 17.73 -4.11 -11.18
N ASP A 144 16.99 -3.00 -11.32
CA ASP A 144 15.96 -2.82 -12.35
C ASP A 144 16.51 -2.35 -13.72
N MET A 145 17.80 -2.06 -13.84
CA MET A 145 18.38 -1.44 -15.04
C MET A 145 18.20 -2.24 -16.34
N ASP A 146 18.10 -3.57 -16.22
CA ASP A 146 17.89 -4.49 -17.34
C ASP A 146 16.41 -4.86 -17.55
N HIS A 147 15.50 -4.42 -16.68
CA HIS A 147 14.06 -4.61 -16.84
C HIS A 147 13.52 -3.76 -17.99
N ARG A 148 12.52 -4.29 -18.68
CA ARG A 148 11.89 -3.57 -19.78
C ARG A 148 11.00 -2.47 -19.23
N LEU A 149 10.80 -1.46 -20.06
CA LEU A 149 9.92 -0.34 -19.76
C LEU A 149 8.42 -0.71 -19.79
N SER A 150 7.99 -1.65 -18.96
CA SER A 150 6.61 -2.12 -18.83
C SER A 150 6.05 -1.86 -17.44
N ASN A 151 4.78 -1.45 -17.34
CA ASN A 151 4.07 -1.32 -16.07
C ASN A 151 3.62 -2.67 -15.46
N THR A 152 3.75 -3.76 -16.22
CA THR A 152 3.38 -5.12 -15.76
C THR A 152 4.56 -5.93 -15.23
N GLU A 153 5.79 -5.50 -15.53
CA GLU A 153 7.01 -6.14 -15.01
C GLU A 153 7.25 -5.77 -13.54
N GLU A 154 7.79 -6.73 -12.80
CA GLU A 154 8.17 -6.57 -11.40
C GLU A 154 9.41 -5.70 -11.29
N ARG A 155 9.47 -4.91 -10.21
CA ARG A 155 10.58 -4.00 -9.92
C ARG A 155 10.98 -4.11 -8.46
N ASN A 156 12.26 -3.88 -8.20
CA ASN A 156 12.78 -3.75 -6.86
C ASN A 156 12.69 -2.31 -6.34
N ALA A 157 12.73 -1.32 -7.25
CA ALA A 157 12.61 0.10 -6.96
C ALA A 157 11.34 0.70 -7.55
N GLY A 158 10.55 1.33 -6.68
CA GLY A 158 9.58 2.34 -7.07
C GLY A 158 10.25 3.69 -7.38
N ARG A 159 9.45 4.75 -7.31
CA ARG A 159 9.91 6.15 -7.38
C ARG A 159 9.21 6.97 -6.31
N ARG A 160 9.93 7.86 -5.63
CA ARG A 160 9.38 8.68 -4.55
C ARG A 160 8.93 10.07 -5.01
N GLU A 161 9.49 10.58 -6.11
CA GLU A 161 9.22 11.93 -6.62
C GLU A 161 8.25 11.90 -7.81
N GLU A 162 7.51 12.99 -7.98
CA GLU A 162 6.76 13.30 -9.21
C GLU A 162 7.73 13.57 -10.37
N ASN A 163 7.22 13.45 -11.60
CA ASN A 163 7.99 13.69 -12.83
C ASN A 163 9.32 12.92 -12.87
N ASN A 164 9.27 11.63 -12.52
CA ASN A 164 10.40 10.73 -12.58
C ASN A 164 10.59 10.18 -14.01
N ASP A 165 11.62 9.35 -14.16
CA ASP A 165 12.04 8.72 -15.42
C ASP A 165 10.99 7.77 -16.02
N LEU A 166 10.09 7.22 -15.21
CA LEU A 166 9.11 6.20 -15.63
C LEU A 166 7.66 6.68 -15.61
N SER A 167 7.36 7.71 -14.81
CA SER A 167 6.01 8.21 -14.57
C SER A 167 6.03 9.68 -14.11
N ILE A 168 4.91 10.36 -14.34
CA ILE A 168 4.66 11.67 -13.75
C ILE A 168 4.37 11.61 -12.24
N ARG A 169 4.10 10.42 -11.68
CA ARG A 169 3.72 10.22 -10.28
C ARG A 169 4.69 9.30 -9.54
N PRO A 170 4.87 9.49 -8.21
CA PRO A 170 5.53 8.51 -7.35
C PRO A 170 4.80 7.18 -7.39
N PHE A 171 5.51 6.08 -7.24
CA PHE A 171 4.88 4.78 -7.25
C PHE A 171 5.64 3.73 -6.46
N ASP A 172 4.91 2.80 -5.86
CA ASP A 172 5.40 1.64 -5.12
C ASP A 172 5.96 0.55 -6.06
N ALA A 173 6.99 -0.16 -5.60
CA ALA A 173 7.67 -1.21 -6.36
C ALA A 173 6.76 -2.42 -6.69
N HIS A 174 5.80 -2.74 -5.82
CA HIS A 174 4.88 -3.87 -5.95
C HIS A 174 3.57 -3.54 -6.66
N GLN A 175 3.36 -2.32 -7.14
CA GLN A 175 2.11 -1.92 -7.81
C GLN A 175 1.77 -2.80 -9.03
N ASN A 176 2.77 -3.45 -9.64
CA ASN A 176 2.54 -4.32 -10.79
C ASN A 176 1.65 -5.50 -10.41
N GLY A 177 1.60 -5.86 -9.13
CA GLY A 177 0.71 -6.88 -8.58
C GLY A 177 -0.75 -6.70 -8.97
N ARG A 178 -1.21 -5.47 -9.27
CA ARG A 178 -2.58 -5.24 -9.75
C ARG A 178 -2.89 -5.88 -11.12
N PHE A 179 -1.85 -6.23 -11.88
CA PHE A 179 -1.96 -6.97 -13.15
C PHE A 179 -1.79 -8.49 -12.98
N HIS A 180 -1.53 -8.96 -11.75
CA HIS A 180 -1.28 -10.36 -11.40
C HIS A 180 -2.16 -10.73 -10.21
N PRO A 181 -3.39 -11.24 -10.44
CA PRO A 181 -4.41 -11.39 -9.40
C PRO A 181 -4.03 -12.36 -8.26
N ASP A 182 -2.95 -13.12 -8.41
CA ASP A 182 -2.37 -14.01 -7.40
C ASP A 182 -1.31 -13.35 -6.51
N LYS A 183 -0.91 -12.11 -6.81
CA LYS A 183 0.16 -11.41 -6.07
C LYS A 183 -0.32 -10.54 -4.91
N ILE A 184 -1.59 -10.14 -4.88
CA ILE A 184 -2.16 -9.29 -3.81
C ILE A 184 -3.20 -10.10 -3.05
N ASP A 185 -3.00 -10.27 -1.74
CA ASP A 185 -3.92 -11.05 -0.91
C ASP A 185 -5.22 -10.29 -0.65
N VAL A 186 -5.11 -8.99 -0.36
CA VAL A 186 -6.25 -8.15 0.01
C VAL A 186 -6.07 -6.73 -0.53
N THR A 187 -7.12 -6.24 -1.21
CA THR A 187 -7.29 -4.83 -1.57
C THR A 187 -8.55 -4.30 -0.89
N THR A 188 -8.44 -3.20 -0.14
CA THR A 188 -9.58 -2.51 0.48
C THR A 188 -9.60 -1.03 0.11
N ASN A 189 -10.68 -0.32 0.39
CA ASN A 189 -10.72 1.15 0.31
C ASN A 189 -10.75 1.74 1.73
N PRO A 190 -10.15 2.92 1.94
CA PRO A 190 -10.37 3.68 3.16
C PRO A 190 -11.71 4.41 3.15
N TYR A 191 -12.16 4.81 4.34
CA TYR A 191 -13.41 5.51 4.55
C TYR A 191 -13.20 6.78 5.37
N LEU A 192 -13.99 7.81 5.05
CA LEU A 192 -14.17 8.98 5.90
C LEU A 192 -15.32 8.75 6.88
N LEU A 193 -15.17 9.35 8.07
CA LEU A 193 -16.18 9.32 9.10
C LEU A 193 -17.43 10.12 8.72
N PRO A 194 -18.60 9.80 9.32
CA PRO A 194 -19.79 10.63 9.18
C PRO A 194 -19.52 12.10 9.54
N GLY A 195 -19.91 13.01 8.63
CA GLY A 195 -19.75 14.45 8.79
C GLY A 195 -18.41 15.02 8.35
N ASP A 196 -17.48 14.18 7.90
CA ASP A 196 -16.24 14.65 7.26
C ASP A 196 -16.56 15.22 5.86
N SER A 197 -16.26 16.51 5.68
CA SER A 197 -16.54 17.25 4.44
C SER A 197 -15.34 17.39 3.52
N ARG A 198 -14.21 16.71 3.82
CA ARG A 198 -13.01 16.78 2.97
C ARG A 198 -13.29 16.15 1.61
N THR A 199 -12.81 16.82 0.58
CA THR A 199 -12.81 16.36 -0.82
C THR A 199 -11.72 15.31 -1.04
N ASP A 200 -11.83 14.53 -2.12
CA ASP A 200 -10.84 13.51 -2.44
C ASP A 200 -9.47 14.14 -2.72
N GLU A 201 -9.43 15.33 -3.33
CA GLU A 201 -8.21 16.09 -3.57
C GLU A 201 -7.52 16.53 -2.27
N GLN A 202 -8.30 16.93 -1.26
CA GLN A 202 -7.76 17.25 0.07
C GLN A 202 -7.17 16.02 0.75
N ILE A 203 -7.86 14.87 0.67
CA ILE A 203 -7.35 13.62 1.24
C ILE A 203 -6.08 13.17 0.52
N ILE A 204 -6.05 13.24 -0.81
CA ILE A 204 -4.86 12.93 -1.61
C ILE A 204 -3.70 13.84 -1.23
N ALA A 205 -3.95 15.15 -1.04
CA ALA A 205 -2.92 16.08 -0.58
C ALA A 205 -2.36 15.70 0.81
N GLU A 206 -3.21 15.34 1.77
CA GLU A 206 -2.78 14.87 3.09
C GLU A 206 -1.93 13.58 3.01
N ILE A 207 -2.33 12.63 2.16
CA ILE A 207 -1.57 11.39 1.91
C ILE A 207 -0.17 11.70 1.36
N ARG A 208 -0.09 12.59 0.37
CA ARG A 208 1.17 13.05 -0.24
C ARG A 208 2.05 13.75 0.79
N ASP A 209 1.48 14.64 1.60
CA ASP A 209 2.19 15.37 2.63
C ASP A 209 2.75 14.44 3.72
N PHE A 210 1.97 13.44 4.15
CA PHE A 210 2.45 12.40 5.05
C PHE A 210 3.61 11.62 4.42
N ALA A 211 3.42 11.07 3.21
CA ALA A 211 4.43 10.24 2.54
C ALA A 211 5.75 11.00 2.34
N LYS A 212 5.69 12.27 1.92
CA LYS A 212 6.85 13.13 1.72
C LYS A 212 7.57 13.53 3.01
N SER A 213 6.82 13.69 4.10
CA SER A 213 7.39 14.07 5.40
C SER A 213 7.89 12.87 6.21
N PHE A 214 7.45 11.65 5.91
CA PHE A 214 7.83 10.45 6.62
C PHE A 214 9.34 10.17 6.49
N LYS A 215 10.05 10.27 7.61
CA LYS A 215 11.49 10.04 7.71
C LYS A 215 11.80 9.24 8.95
N ASP A 216 12.18 7.99 8.75
CA ASP A 216 12.52 7.08 9.85
C ASP A 216 13.49 6.00 9.38
N VAL A 217 14.01 5.21 10.32
CA VAL A 217 14.68 3.96 9.98
C VAL A 217 13.66 2.96 9.46
N TRP A 218 14.09 2.01 8.63
CA TRP A 218 13.30 0.81 8.43
C TRP A 218 13.66 -0.23 9.49
N SER A 219 12.68 -0.93 10.04
CA SER A 219 12.91 -2.03 10.99
C SER A 219 11.84 -3.12 10.97
N TYR A 220 12.28 -4.36 11.18
CA TYR A 220 11.45 -5.54 11.40
C TYR A 220 11.89 -6.27 12.69
N ASN A 221 10.92 -6.45 13.58
CA ASN A 221 11.06 -6.97 14.94
C ASN A 221 9.78 -7.70 15.40
N LEU A 222 9.25 -8.62 14.59
CA LEU A 222 8.06 -9.45 14.88
C LEU A 222 6.86 -8.71 15.48
N ASN A 223 6.46 -7.58 14.88
CA ASN A 223 5.39 -6.69 15.32
C ASN A 223 5.65 -6.01 16.68
N SER A 224 6.92 -5.82 17.06
CA SER A 224 7.31 -5.05 18.25
C SER A 224 6.90 -3.59 18.14
N PHE A 225 6.68 -2.92 19.29
CA PHE A 225 6.31 -1.52 19.38
C PHE A 225 7.28 -0.56 18.65
N ASP A 226 8.55 -0.96 18.51
CA ASP A 226 9.63 -0.17 17.89
C ASP A 226 9.85 -0.47 16.39
N GLU A 227 8.96 -1.24 15.77
CA GLU A 227 9.00 -1.47 14.33
C GLU A 227 8.67 -0.23 13.52
N THR A 228 9.30 -0.13 12.35
CA THR A 228 9.01 0.89 11.34
C THR A 228 9.20 0.27 9.96
N ASN A 229 8.15 -0.33 9.43
CA ASN A 229 8.10 -1.01 8.13
C ASN A 229 6.87 -0.54 7.32
N CYS A 230 6.62 -1.17 6.18
CA CYS A 230 5.47 -0.91 5.31
C CYS A 230 4.12 -0.99 6.03
N HIS A 231 3.94 -1.94 6.97
CA HIS A 231 2.71 -2.06 7.75
C HIS A 231 2.51 -0.83 8.64
N THR A 232 3.52 -0.51 9.45
CA THR A 232 3.43 0.66 10.35
C THR A 232 3.32 1.98 9.59
N PHE A 233 3.96 2.09 8.42
CA PHE A 233 3.81 3.25 7.55
C PHE A 233 2.35 3.44 7.14
N LEU A 234 1.69 2.38 6.65
CA LEU A 234 0.28 2.43 6.26
C LEU A 234 -0.62 2.79 7.45
N TYR A 235 -0.40 2.18 8.62
CA TYR A 235 -1.21 2.48 9.81
C TYR A 235 -1.07 3.93 10.25
N LEU A 236 0.16 4.46 10.29
CA LEU A 236 0.42 5.84 10.69
C LEU A 236 -0.16 6.83 9.67
N LEU A 237 -0.07 6.50 8.38
CA LEU A 237 -0.68 7.28 7.30
C LEU A 237 -2.20 7.38 7.49
N LEU A 238 -2.87 6.24 7.63
CA LEU A 238 -4.32 6.18 7.83
C LEU A 238 -4.76 6.93 9.10
N ALA A 239 -4.06 6.71 10.22
CA ALA A 239 -4.34 7.37 11.48
C ALA A 239 -4.17 8.90 11.40
N THR A 240 -3.13 9.37 10.70
CA THR A 240 -2.82 10.78 10.54
C THR A 240 -3.86 11.47 9.67
N CYS A 241 -4.25 10.84 8.55
CA CYS A 241 -5.22 11.37 7.60
C CYS A 241 -6.69 11.17 8.04
N ASN A 242 -6.95 10.63 9.24
CA ASN A 242 -8.28 10.25 9.73
C ASN A 242 -9.05 9.32 8.77
N LEU A 243 -8.33 8.36 8.18
CA LEU A 243 -8.90 7.38 7.27
C LEU A 243 -9.14 6.06 8.02
N ALA A 244 -10.36 5.56 7.96
CA ALA A 244 -10.73 4.30 8.56
C ALA A 244 -10.57 3.14 7.57
N ASP A 245 -10.25 1.96 8.09
CA ASP A 245 -10.16 0.71 7.34
C ASP A 245 -11.06 -0.36 7.99
N PRO A 246 -12.40 -0.19 7.92
CA PRO A 246 -13.34 -1.09 8.56
C PRO A 246 -13.30 -2.51 7.97
N ASP A 247 -12.88 -2.63 6.73
CA ASP A 247 -12.91 -3.88 5.99
C ASP A 247 -11.74 -4.82 6.29
N CYS A 248 -10.61 -4.30 6.79
CA CYS A 248 -9.49 -5.12 7.26
C CYS A 248 -9.26 -4.95 8.77
N ILE A 249 -8.88 -3.74 9.23
CA ILE A 249 -8.64 -3.46 10.65
C ILE A 249 -9.91 -3.58 11.50
N GLY A 250 -11.04 -3.04 11.03
CA GLY A 250 -12.31 -3.06 11.79
C GLY A 250 -12.84 -4.45 12.08
N LYS A 251 -12.60 -5.39 11.16
CA LYS A 251 -12.98 -6.81 11.25
C LYS A 251 -11.91 -7.70 11.86
N ASP A 252 -10.82 -7.11 12.38
CA ASP A 252 -9.71 -7.85 12.97
C ASP A 252 -9.08 -8.88 11.98
N LEU A 253 -9.09 -8.58 10.67
CA LEU A 253 -8.50 -9.42 9.60
C LEU A 253 -7.02 -9.14 9.37
N ASP A 254 -6.49 -8.05 9.95
CA ASP A 254 -5.08 -7.72 9.93
C ASP A 254 -4.40 -8.16 11.24
N PRO A 255 -3.77 -9.35 11.27
CA PRO A 255 -3.13 -9.85 12.49
C PRO A 255 -1.90 -9.02 12.91
N TYR A 256 -1.25 -8.32 11.97
CA TYR A 256 -0.05 -7.53 12.23
C TYR A 256 -0.42 -6.20 12.89
N PHE A 257 -1.53 -5.60 12.49
CA PHE A 257 -2.10 -4.44 13.18
C PHE A 257 -2.40 -4.78 14.65
N LEU A 258 -3.08 -5.90 14.91
CA LEU A 258 -3.42 -6.33 16.26
C LEU A 258 -2.19 -6.61 17.12
N ALA A 259 -1.19 -7.30 16.55
CA ALA A 259 0.06 -7.58 17.23
C ALA A 259 0.83 -6.29 17.57
N TYR A 260 0.96 -5.37 16.61
CA TYR A 260 1.64 -4.09 16.80
C TYR A 260 0.94 -3.22 17.87
N LYS A 261 -0.39 -3.09 17.78
CA LYS A 261 -1.20 -2.38 18.79
C LYS A 261 -1.03 -2.99 20.18
N THR A 262 -1.06 -4.32 20.30
CA THR A 262 -0.86 -5.02 21.57
C THR A 262 0.53 -4.75 22.14
N SER A 263 1.55 -4.76 21.28
CA SER A 263 2.93 -4.47 21.67
C SER A 263 3.11 -3.04 22.19
N LEU A 264 2.56 -2.04 21.48
CA LEU A 264 2.55 -0.64 21.91
C LEU A 264 1.83 -0.45 23.26
N ASN A 265 0.65 -1.05 23.43
CA ASN A 265 -0.14 -0.91 24.65
C ASN A 265 0.49 -1.64 25.85
N GLY A 266 1.22 -2.73 25.61
CA GLY A 266 1.92 -3.49 26.65
C GLY A 266 3.23 -2.86 27.11
N LYS A 267 3.84 -1.96 26.32
CA LYS A 267 5.13 -1.35 26.64
C LYS A 267 4.97 -0.21 27.66
N LYS A 268 5.74 -0.29 28.75
CA LYS A 268 5.86 0.77 29.76
C LYS A 268 7.01 1.71 29.42
N ASN A 269 6.87 2.99 29.79
CA ASN A 269 7.88 4.04 29.62
C ASN A 269 8.32 4.22 28.16
N LEU A 270 7.36 4.42 27.25
CA LEU A 270 7.66 4.77 25.88
C LEU A 270 8.27 6.18 25.84
N ASN A 271 9.12 6.43 24.84
CA ASN A 271 9.53 7.80 24.53
C ASN A 271 8.39 8.53 23.79
N SER A 272 8.53 9.83 23.60
CA SER A 272 7.50 10.66 22.96
C SER A 272 7.05 10.14 21.60
N LYS A 273 7.99 9.71 20.74
CA LYS A 273 7.70 9.13 19.42
C LYS A 273 6.74 7.96 19.52
N TYR A 274 7.00 7.00 20.41
CA TYR A 274 6.18 5.79 20.50
C TYR A 274 4.89 6.01 21.31
N GLU A 275 4.83 6.99 22.21
CA GLU A 275 3.56 7.43 22.82
C GLU A 275 2.64 8.03 21.75
N GLU A 276 3.15 8.90 20.87
CA GLU A 276 2.39 9.45 19.75
C GLU A 276 1.88 8.32 18.82
N ARG A 277 2.74 7.36 18.46
CA ARG A 277 2.30 6.20 17.68
C ARG A 277 1.21 5.40 18.40
N LYS A 278 1.32 5.20 19.71
CA LYS A 278 0.30 4.50 20.49
C LYS A 278 -1.06 5.23 20.44
N GLU A 279 -1.06 6.56 20.54
CA GLU A 279 -2.26 7.37 20.38
C GLU A 279 -2.86 7.22 18.97
N LEU A 280 -2.04 7.33 17.93
CA LEU A 280 -2.46 7.18 16.52
C LEU A 280 -3.01 5.79 16.22
N ILE A 281 -2.37 4.73 16.70
CA ILE A 281 -2.81 3.34 16.46
C ILE A 281 -4.11 3.03 17.22
N ASN A 282 -4.27 3.54 18.44
CA ASN A 282 -5.53 3.40 19.17
C ASN A 282 -6.66 4.17 18.46
N LYS A 283 -6.38 5.40 18.01
CA LYS A 283 -7.29 6.19 17.18
C LYS A 283 -7.70 5.43 15.91
N LEU A 284 -6.77 4.90 15.12
CA LEU A 284 -7.09 4.13 13.91
C LEU A 284 -7.95 2.90 14.21
N SER A 285 -7.67 2.20 15.31
CA SER A 285 -8.49 1.08 15.75
C SER A 285 -9.92 1.50 16.08
N GLU A 286 -10.11 2.66 16.72
CA GLU A 286 -11.44 3.19 17.05
C GLU A 286 -12.17 3.65 15.79
N LEU A 287 -11.49 4.39 14.91
CA LEU A 287 -12.03 4.83 13.61
C LEU A 287 -12.56 3.63 12.81
N SER A 288 -11.76 2.57 12.71
CA SER A 288 -12.08 1.42 11.87
C SER A 288 -13.15 0.50 12.47
N LYS A 289 -13.32 0.45 13.80
CA LYS A 289 -14.35 -0.39 14.46
C LYS A 289 -15.71 0.29 14.59
N ASN A 290 -15.75 1.62 14.47
CA ASN A 290 -16.95 2.42 14.69
C ASN A 290 -17.68 2.84 13.40
N ILE A 291 -17.23 2.33 12.25
CA ILE A 291 -17.89 2.42 10.94
C ILE A 291 -18.66 1.15 10.66
#